data_AF-A0A023GL62-F1
#
_entry.id   AF-A0A023GL62-F1
#
_cell.length_a   1.000
_cell.length_b   1.000
_cell.length_c   1.000
_cell.angle_alpha   90.00
_cell.angle_beta   90.00
_cell.angle_gamma   90.00
#
_symmetry.space_group_name_H-M   'P 1'
#
loop_
_entity.id
_entity.type
_entity.pdbx_description
1 polymer ?
#
loop_
_entity_poly.entity_id
_entity_poly.type
_entity_poly.pdbx_seq_one_letter_code
_entity_poly.pdbx_strand_id
1 'polypeptide(L)'
;MPLGADLLREHGVDEVPEVELTEAQKIALMGRPRLGEQCRCTVRIKESKEFKNTVDKLFQKANISLMIGTSSWKEQFIEAITVVADDDEEGGEDGDEVTVRMPSCSDYVMHVFTVFWKVVFAFVPPTDYWGGWACFVTSILLIGVLTAFIGDLASHFGCTIGLKDSVTAISLVALGTSIPDTFASKVAAQNDKYADSSIGNVTGSNAVNVFLGIGVAWSLAAFVHWGRGTTFRVLPGNLAFSVTIFCVCALICCIVLLLRRNKLVGGELGGPMRFKLPTTMLFGGLWVFYVTMSALEAYGVIQGF
;
A
#
# COMPACT_ATOMS: atom_id res chain seq x y z
N MET A 1 41.33 40.14 25.83
CA MET A 1 42.48 40.71 26.57
C MET A 1 42.10 40.53 28.04
N PRO A 2 42.84 39.82 28.91
CA PRO A 2 44.30 39.65 28.99
C PRO A 2 44.75 38.17 29.18
N LEU A 3 45.75 37.73 28.43
CA LEU A 3 46.53 36.53 28.78
C LEU A 3 48.01 36.65 28.34
N GLY A 4 48.36 37.70 27.58
CA GLY A 4 49.74 38.02 27.22
C GLY A 4 50.43 39.00 28.16
N ALA A 5 49.71 39.64 29.09
CA ALA A 5 50.31 40.60 30.03
C ALA A 5 51.10 39.91 31.16
N ASP A 6 50.76 38.66 31.48
CA ASP A 6 51.37 37.93 32.58
C ASP A 6 52.70 37.23 32.21
N LEU A 7 52.99 37.05 30.91
CA LEU A 7 54.22 36.37 30.45
C LEU A 7 55.39 37.32 30.15
N LEU A 8 55.17 38.64 30.14
CA LEU A 8 56.24 39.64 29.92
C LEU A 8 56.73 40.30 31.20
N ARG A 9 56.16 39.94 32.36
CA ARG A 9 56.58 40.45 33.66
C ARG A 9 57.78 39.72 34.26
N GLU A 10 58.21 38.61 33.66
CA GLU A 10 59.35 37.81 34.14
C GLU A 10 60.73 38.26 33.61
N HIS A 11 60.82 39.29 32.76
CA HIS A 11 62.11 39.72 32.17
C HIS A 11 62.44 41.21 32.34
N GLY A 12 61.82 41.91 33.30
CA GLY A 12 62.37 43.18 33.83
C GLY A 12 62.57 44.31 32.82
N VAL A 13 61.62 44.50 31.90
CA VAL A 13 61.60 45.66 30.99
C VAL A 13 60.32 46.46 31.23
N ASP A 14 60.43 47.47 32.10
CA ASP A 14 59.42 48.49 32.36
C ASP A 14 59.51 49.57 31.27
N GLU A 15 58.92 49.32 30.10
CA GLU A 15 58.36 50.31 29.15
C GLU A 15 58.25 49.65 27.77
N VAL A 16 57.01 49.46 27.29
CA VAL A 16 56.76 49.10 25.89
C VAL A 16 56.57 50.41 25.13
N PRO A 17 57.40 50.75 24.13
CA PRO A 17 57.18 51.92 23.32
C PRO A 17 55.89 51.73 22.51
N GLU A 18 55.02 52.73 22.53
CA GLU A 18 53.81 52.79 21.70
C GLU A 18 54.24 52.96 20.23
N VAL A 19 54.55 51.84 19.55
CA VAL A 19 54.80 51.86 18.11
C VAL A 19 53.45 51.99 17.42
N GLU A 20 53.17 53.18 16.87
CA GLU A 20 52.02 53.42 15.99
C GLU A 20 52.03 52.43 14.82
N LEU A 21 51.21 51.38 14.94
CA LEU A 21 51.05 50.39 13.89
C LEU A 21 50.31 51.00 12.70
N THR A 22 50.88 50.80 11.51
CA THR A 22 50.23 51.17 10.23
C THR A 22 48.90 50.43 10.07
N GLU A 23 47.93 51.05 9.38
CA GLU A 23 46.58 50.50 9.16
C GLU A 23 46.60 49.08 8.57
N ALA A 24 47.58 48.78 7.70
CA ALA A 24 47.79 47.45 7.16
C ALA A 24 48.12 46.39 8.22
N GLN A 25 48.89 46.75 9.26
CA GLN A 25 49.23 45.85 10.37
C GLN A 25 48.05 45.65 11.31
N LYS A 26 47.20 46.66 11.52
CA LYS A 26 45.95 46.53 12.28
C LYS A 26 44.96 45.58 11.59
N ILE A 27 44.85 45.68 10.26
CA ILE A 27 44.00 44.77 9.46
C ILE A 27 44.52 43.34 9.51
N ALA A 28 45.84 43.12 9.44
CA ALA A 28 46.45 41.80 9.57
C ALA A 28 46.23 41.16 10.96
N LEU A 29 46.18 41.97 12.03
CA LEU A 29 45.85 41.53 13.39
C LEU A 29 44.35 41.17 13.57
N MET A 30 43.46 41.77 12.77
CA MET A 30 42.04 41.38 12.73
C MET A 30 41.80 40.02 12.08
N GLY A 31 42.67 39.58 11.17
CA GLY A 31 42.57 38.28 10.49
C GLY A 31 43.15 37.07 11.22
N ARG A 32 43.71 37.23 12.43
CA ARG A 32 44.22 36.08 13.20
C ARG A 32 43.06 35.20 13.67
N PRO A 33 43.17 33.86 13.63
CA PRO A 33 42.17 32.98 14.18
C PRO A 33 41.97 33.29 15.67
N ARG A 34 40.75 33.67 16.04
CA ARG A 34 40.35 33.97 17.42
C ARG A 34 39.40 32.86 17.86
N LEU A 35 39.54 32.36 19.08
CA LEU A 35 38.47 31.59 19.69
C LEU A 35 37.23 32.50 19.78
N GLY A 36 36.10 32.04 19.24
CA GLY A 36 34.83 32.76 19.35
C GLY A 36 34.49 33.00 20.82
N GLU A 37 33.81 34.12 21.10
CA GLU A 37 33.50 34.56 22.48
C GLU A 37 32.66 33.54 23.27
N GLN A 38 31.99 32.61 22.58
CA GLN A 38 31.26 31.51 23.20
C GLN A 38 32.13 30.26 23.33
N CYS A 39 32.90 30.16 24.41
CA CYS A 39 33.67 28.97 24.78
C CYS A 39 32.84 27.89 25.50
N ARG A 40 31.51 28.06 25.62
CA ARG A 40 30.64 27.18 26.41
C ARG A 40 29.34 26.87 25.66
N CYS A 41 29.24 25.65 25.14
CA CYS A 41 28.00 25.10 24.59
C CYS A 41 27.20 24.46 25.74
N THR A 42 25.99 24.93 26.00
CA THR A 42 25.08 24.32 26.97
C THR A 42 24.01 23.56 26.22
N VAL A 43 24.15 22.23 26.13
CA VAL A 43 23.15 21.36 25.51
C VAL A 43 22.08 21.05 26.57
N ARG A 44 20.88 21.59 26.38
CA ARG A 44 19.74 21.30 27.26
C ARG A 44 18.86 20.23 26.62
N ILE A 45 19.10 18.98 27.01
CA ILE A 45 18.26 17.85 26.59
C ILE A 45 16.92 17.98 27.33
N LYS A 46 15.88 18.39 26.61
CA LYS A 46 14.50 18.36 27.08
C LYS A 46 13.84 17.12 26.51
N GLU A 47 13.26 16.29 27.37
CA GLU A 47 12.40 15.19 26.93
C GLU A 47 11.21 15.78 26.17
N SER A 48 11.13 15.49 24.87
CA SER A 48 9.95 15.86 24.09
C SER A 48 8.84 14.87 24.41
N LYS A 49 7.83 15.34 25.16
CA LYS A 49 6.64 14.54 25.47
C LYS A 49 5.91 14.09 24.20
N GLU A 50 5.92 14.91 23.14
CA GLU A 50 5.36 14.55 21.83
C GLU A 50 6.12 13.39 21.17
N PHE A 51 7.46 13.43 21.21
CA PHE A 51 8.28 12.36 20.67
C PHE A 51 8.13 11.07 21.48
N LYS A 52 8.10 11.17 22.81
CA LYS A 52 7.86 10.03 23.70
C LYS A 52 6.49 9.41 23.46
N ASN A 53 5.43 10.21 23.37
CA ASN A 53 4.09 9.71 23.03
C ASN A 53 4.06 9.04 21.65
N THR A 54 4.80 9.57 20.68
CA THR A 54 4.92 8.95 19.34
C THR A 54 5.65 7.60 19.43
N VAL A 55 6.74 7.52 20.19
CA VAL A 55 7.51 6.30 20.41
C VAL A 55 6.69 5.26 21.17
N ASP A 56 5.99 5.67 22.24
CA ASP A 56 5.12 4.79 23.02
C ASP A 56 3.96 4.26 22.17
N LYS A 57 3.36 5.10 21.32
CA LYS A 57 2.36 4.68 20.32
C LYS A 57 2.93 3.69 19.30
N LEU A 58 4.17 3.89 18.84
CA LEU A 58 4.85 2.96 17.93
C LEU A 58 5.13 1.62 18.60
N PHE A 59 5.62 1.61 19.84
CA PHE A 59 5.86 0.39 20.61
C PHE A 59 4.55 -0.34 20.94
N GLN A 60 3.49 0.38 21.27
CA GLN A 60 2.18 -0.21 21.51
C GLN A 60 1.60 -0.81 20.23
N LYS A 61 1.64 -0.11 19.10
CA LYS A 61 1.24 -0.66 17.79
C LYS A 61 2.09 -1.86 17.37
N ALA A 62 3.40 -1.82 17.60
CA ALA A 62 4.30 -2.93 17.28
C ALA A 62 4.05 -4.15 18.19
N ASN A 63 3.85 -3.97 19.49
CA ASN A 63 3.53 -5.06 20.40
C ASN A 63 2.15 -5.65 20.14
N ILE A 64 1.14 -4.83 19.82
CA ILE A 64 -0.18 -5.31 19.41
C ILE A 64 -0.05 -6.09 18.10
N SER A 65 0.67 -5.57 17.10
CA SER A 65 0.94 -6.29 15.84
C SER A 65 1.69 -7.60 16.04
N LEU A 66 2.58 -7.70 17.03
CA LEU A 66 3.28 -8.94 17.38
C LEU A 66 2.38 -9.94 18.14
N MET A 67 1.32 -9.44 18.79
CA MET A 67 0.37 -10.21 19.59
C MET A 67 -0.95 -10.50 18.84
N ILE A 68 -1.13 -9.99 17.62
CA ILE A 68 -2.20 -10.34 16.65
C ILE A 68 -1.88 -11.69 15.98
N GLY A 69 -1.47 -12.66 16.79
CA GLY A 69 -1.40 -14.05 16.42
C GLY A 69 -2.26 -14.80 17.43
N THR A 70 -3.38 -15.38 16.98
CA THR A 70 -4.10 -16.31 17.82
C THR A 70 -3.18 -17.48 18.13
N SER A 71 -3.00 -17.80 19.41
CA SER A 71 -2.06 -18.83 19.85
C SER A 71 -2.67 -20.23 19.82
N SER A 72 -4.01 -20.27 19.81
CA SER A 72 -4.77 -21.51 19.84
C SER A 72 -5.98 -21.49 18.91
N TRP A 73 -6.35 -22.67 18.41
CA TRP A 73 -7.59 -22.87 17.65
C TRP A 73 -8.82 -22.40 18.44
N LYS A 74 -8.83 -22.61 19.77
CA LYS A 74 -9.94 -22.15 20.62
C LYS A 74 -10.14 -20.64 20.52
N GLU A 75 -9.05 -19.86 20.56
CA GLU A 75 -9.11 -18.41 20.41
C GLU A 75 -9.61 -18.01 19.02
N GLN A 76 -9.12 -18.65 17.95
CA GLN A 76 -9.58 -18.38 16.58
C GLN A 76 -11.08 -18.63 16.38
N PHE A 77 -11.59 -19.75 16.89
CA PHE A 77 -13.00 -20.07 16.77
C PHE A 77 -13.87 -19.14 17.61
N ILE A 78 -13.42 -18.75 18.81
CA ILE A 78 -14.12 -17.75 19.63
C ILE A 78 -14.13 -16.41 18.90
N GLU A 79 -12.99 -15.95 18.39
CA GLU A 79 -12.88 -14.70 17.66
C GLU A 79 -13.75 -14.68 16.39
N ALA A 80 -13.79 -15.80 15.66
CA ALA A 80 -14.59 -15.96 14.46
C ALA A 80 -16.11 -15.82 14.70
N ILE A 81 -16.61 -16.29 15.85
CA ILE A 81 -18.03 -16.22 16.22
C ILE A 81 -18.39 -14.99 17.06
N THR A 82 -17.39 -14.24 17.54
CA THR A 82 -17.63 -12.98 18.26
C THR A 82 -17.75 -11.81 17.30
N VAL A 83 -18.67 -10.90 17.61
CA VAL A 83 -18.79 -9.62 16.92
C VAL A 83 -17.81 -8.65 17.56
N VAL A 84 -16.76 -8.30 16.83
CA VAL A 84 -15.84 -7.22 17.19
C VAL A 84 -16.35 -5.96 16.48
N ALA A 85 -16.41 -4.84 17.20
CA ALA A 85 -16.72 -3.55 16.57
C ALA A 85 -15.60 -3.19 15.59
N ASP A 86 -15.94 -2.67 14.42
CA ASP A 86 -14.94 -2.22 13.46
C ASP A 86 -14.23 -1.01 14.07
N ASP A 87 -12.93 -1.14 14.35
CA ASP A 87 -12.09 0.02 14.64
C ASP A 87 -11.91 0.70 13.29
N ASP A 88 -12.81 1.64 12.95
CA ASP A 88 -12.62 2.51 11.79
C ASP A 88 -11.21 3.12 11.91
N GLU A 89 -10.25 2.65 11.11
CA GLU A 89 -8.97 3.31 10.86
C GLU A 89 -9.17 4.66 10.13
N GLU A 90 -10.32 5.30 10.23
CA GLU A 90 -10.47 6.71 9.91
C GLU A 90 -9.84 7.51 11.06
N GLY A 91 -8.58 7.88 10.85
CA GLY A 91 -7.79 8.73 11.74
C GLY A 91 -8.58 9.96 12.19
N GLY A 92 -9.15 9.89 13.39
CA GLY A 92 -9.46 11.04 14.20
C GLY A 92 -8.16 11.58 14.76
N GLU A 93 -7.81 12.81 14.39
CA GLU A 93 -6.86 13.64 15.12
C GLU A 93 -7.44 13.99 16.50
N ASP A 94 -7.68 13.02 17.36
CA ASP A 94 -7.91 13.28 18.78
C ASP A 94 -7.49 12.06 19.58
N GLY A 95 -6.58 12.29 20.52
CA GLY A 95 -5.97 11.26 21.35
C GLY A 95 -6.89 10.77 22.46
N ASP A 96 -8.09 10.30 22.10
CA ASP A 96 -8.92 9.56 23.01
C ASP A 96 -8.51 8.09 23.04
N GLU A 97 -8.63 7.50 24.23
CA GLU A 97 -8.38 6.11 24.55
C GLU A 97 -8.95 5.16 23.47
N VAL A 98 -8.34 3.99 23.30
CA VAL A 98 -8.95 2.86 22.57
C VAL A 98 -10.19 2.44 23.36
N THR A 99 -11.27 3.21 23.24
CA THR A 99 -12.57 2.85 23.77
C THR A 99 -13.08 1.76 22.86
N VAL A 100 -13.09 0.52 23.36
CA VAL A 100 -13.80 -0.59 22.74
C VAL A 100 -15.25 -0.13 22.56
N ARG A 101 -15.59 0.35 21.37
CA ARG A 101 -16.95 0.77 21.06
C ARG A 101 -17.81 -0.49 21.01
N MET A 102 -19.04 -0.39 21.52
CA MET A 102 -20.00 -1.49 21.37
C MET A 102 -20.31 -1.64 19.88
N PRO A 103 -20.44 -2.87 19.35
CA PRO A 103 -20.65 -3.07 17.93
C PRO A 103 -21.93 -2.37 17.46
N SER A 104 -21.83 -1.66 16.35
CA SER A 104 -22.96 -1.01 15.69
C SER A 104 -23.89 -2.04 15.06
N CYS A 105 -25.15 -1.69 14.80
CA CYS A 105 -26.07 -2.57 14.05
C CYS A 105 -25.49 -3.00 12.68
N SER A 106 -24.67 -2.14 12.06
CA SER A 106 -23.95 -2.48 10.83
C SER A 106 -22.94 -3.62 11.05
N ASP A 107 -22.23 -3.63 12.17
CA ASP A 107 -21.21 -4.64 12.48
C ASP A 107 -21.84 -6.01 12.71
N TYR A 108 -23.00 -6.04 13.36
CA TYR A 108 -23.79 -7.27 13.50
C TYR A 108 -24.25 -7.81 12.14
N VAL A 109 -24.73 -6.93 11.25
CA VAL A 109 -25.15 -7.32 9.89
C VAL A 109 -23.95 -7.86 9.10
N MET A 110 -22.82 -7.17 9.12
CA MET A 110 -21.58 -7.60 8.46
C MET A 110 -21.06 -8.92 9.06
N HIS A 111 -21.19 -9.11 10.38
CA HIS A 111 -20.84 -10.36 11.03
C HIS A 111 -21.71 -11.52 10.53
N VAL A 112 -23.04 -11.36 10.40
CA VAL A 112 -23.92 -12.42 9.88
C VAL A 112 -23.51 -12.85 8.46
N PHE A 113 -23.11 -11.91 7.60
CA PHE A 113 -22.67 -12.24 6.24
C PHE A 113 -21.26 -12.85 6.17
N THR A 114 -20.40 -12.56 7.15
CA THR A 114 -18.99 -12.97 7.14
C THR A 114 -18.67 -14.14 8.06
N VAL A 115 -19.54 -14.47 9.03
CA VAL A 115 -19.28 -15.53 10.03
C VAL A 115 -19.03 -16.88 9.39
N PHE A 116 -19.75 -17.22 8.31
CA PHE A 116 -19.50 -18.44 7.55
C PHE A 116 -18.05 -18.50 7.07
N TRP A 117 -17.56 -17.42 6.46
CA TRP A 117 -16.19 -17.33 5.98
C TRP A 117 -15.19 -17.30 7.13
N LYS A 118 -15.45 -16.55 8.21
CA LYS A 118 -14.58 -16.50 9.40
C LYS A 118 -14.39 -17.88 10.03
N VAL A 119 -15.45 -18.67 10.13
CA VAL A 119 -15.39 -20.04 10.67
C VAL A 119 -14.61 -20.95 9.73
N VAL A 120 -14.78 -20.84 8.40
CA VAL A 120 -13.98 -21.60 7.43
C VAL A 120 -12.49 -21.26 7.56
N PHE A 121 -12.14 -19.98 7.71
CA PHE A 121 -10.74 -19.56 7.90
C PHE A 121 -10.18 -19.87 9.28
N ALA A 122 -11.02 -20.06 10.32
CA ALA A 122 -10.59 -20.52 11.63
C ALA A 122 -10.04 -21.97 11.62
N PHE A 123 -10.25 -22.72 10.53
CA PHE A 123 -9.60 -24.02 10.33
C PHE A 123 -8.12 -23.91 9.89
N VAL A 124 -7.61 -22.71 9.66
CA VAL A 124 -6.19 -22.50 9.39
C VAL A 124 -5.43 -22.63 10.71
N PRO A 125 -4.33 -23.41 10.77
CA PRO A 125 -3.57 -23.57 11.99
C PRO A 125 -3.03 -22.23 12.52
N PRO A 126 -3.00 -22.03 13.85
CA PRO A 126 -2.44 -20.86 14.52
C PRO A 126 -1.03 -20.50 14.05
N THR A 127 -0.73 -19.21 14.06
CA THR A 127 0.56 -18.64 13.63
C THR A 127 1.74 -19.13 14.46
N ASP A 128 1.49 -19.60 15.68
CA ASP A 128 2.52 -20.14 16.58
C ASP A 128 3.04 -21.52 16.12
N TYR A 129 2.28 -22.23 15.27
CA TYR A 129 2.66 -23.57 14.82
C TYR A 129 3.78 -23.47 13.78
N TRP A 130 4.89 -24.16 14.07
CA TRP A 130 6.08 -24.22 13.20
C TRP A 130 6.59 -22.84 12.74
N GLY A 131 6.55 -21.85 13.64
CA GLY A 131 7.00 -20.50 13.33
C GLY A 131 6.23 -19.84 12.18
N GLY A 132 4.94 -20.14 12.05
CA GLY A 132 4.03 -19.57 11.05
C GLY A 132 3.96 -20.31 9.72
N TRP A 133 4.87 -21.25 9.46
CA TRP A 133 4.90 -21.98 8.19
C TRP A 133 3.66 -22.85 7.97
N ALA A 134 3.12 -23.46 9.03
CA ALA A 134 1.89 -24.24 8.94
C ALA A 134 0.69 -23.35 8.54
N CYS A 135 0.54 -22.21 9.20
CA CYS A 135 -0.48 -21.21 8.88
C CYS A 135 -0.37 -20.75 7.43
N PHE A 136 0.85 -20.40 6.99
CA PHE A 136 1.12 -19.93 5.64
C PHE A 136 0.74 -20.96 4.56
N VAL A 137 1.25 -22.19 4.66
CA VAL A 137 1.00 -23.23 3.65
C VAL A 137 -0.47 -23.63 3.61
N THR A 138 -1.10 -23.83 4.77
CA THR A 138 -2.52 -24.20 4.83
C THR A 138 -3.41 -23.07 4.30
N SER A 139 -3.09 -21.81 4.59
CA SER A 139 -3.83 -20.65 4.05
C SER A 139 -3.75 -20.60 2.52
N ILE A 140 -2.55 -20.77 1.94
CA ILE A 140 -2.38 -20.78 0.49
C ILE A 140 -3.18 -21.92 -0.15
N LEU A 141 -3.15 -23.11 0.43
CA LEU A 141 -3.92 -24.26 -0.07
C LEU A 141 -5.43 -24.01 0.01
N LEU A 142 -5.92 -23.49 1.14
CA LEU A 142 -7.34 -23.20 1.34
C LEU A 142 -7.83 -22.13 0.36
N ILE A 143 -7.08 -21.04 0.19
CA ILE A 143 -7.38 -19.99 -0.79
C ILE A 143 -7.36 -20.56 -2.22
N GLY A 144 -6.40 -21.43 -2.54
CA GLY A 144 -6.34 -22.09 -3.84
C GLY A 144 -7.58 -22.95 -4.14
N VAL A 145 -8.00 -23.79 -3.18
CA VAL A 145 -9.21 -24.62 -3.30
C VAL A 145 -10.47 -23.75 -3.41
N LEU A 146 -10.57 -22.72 -2.56
CA LEU A 146 -11.71 -21.81 -2.57
C LEU A 146 -11.82 -21.05 -3.90
N THR A 147 -10.69 -20.59 -4.43
CA THR A 147 -10.63 -19.89 -5.72
C THR A 147 -11.09 -20.78 -6.87
N ALA A 148 -10.67 -22.06 -6.88
CA ALA A 148 -11.14 -23.03 -7.86
C ALA A 148 -12.67 -23.22 -7.78
N PHE A 149 -13.21 -23.40 -6.57
CA PHE A 149 -14.64 -23.55 -6.34
C PHE A 149 -15.45 -22.32 -6.77
N ILE A 150 -14.98 -21.11 -6.45
CA ILE A 150 -15.60 -19.85 -6.87
C ILE A 150 -15.56 -19.70 -8.40
N GLY A 151 -14.46 -20.09 -9.04
CA GLY A 151 -14.33 -20.09 -10.50
C GLY A 151 -15.36 -20.99 -11.18
N ASP A 152 -15.54 -22.21 -10.67
CA ASP A 152 -16.54 -23.15 -11.17
C ASP A 152 -17.97 -22.62 -10.96
N LEU A 153 -18.27 -22.09 -9.77
CA LEU A 153 -19.56 -21.46 -9.47
C LEU A 153 -19.85 -20.29 -10.40
N ALA A 154 -18.86 -19.42 -10.65
CA ALA A 154 -19.01 -18.28 -11.55
C ALA A 154 -19.33 -18.74 -12.98
N SER A 155 -18.68 -19.80 -13.48
CA SER A 155 -18.98 -20.37 -14.80
C SER A 155 -20.40 -20.94 -14.86
N HIS A 156 -20.82 -21.75 -13.87
CA HIS A 156 -22.17 -22.30 -13.83
C HIS A 156 -23.24 -21.21 -13.73
N PHE A 157 -23.00 -20.17 -12.92
CA PHE A 157 -23.87 -19.00 -12.82
C PHE A 157 -23.94 -18.22 -14.14
N GLY A 158 -22.81 -18.09 -14.84
CA GLY A 158 -22.79 -17.52 -16.19
C GLY A 158 -23.67 -18.30 -17.15
N CYS A 159 -23.57 -19.64 -17.13
CA CYS A 159 -24.41 -20.50 -17.96
C CYS A 159 -25.91 -20.39 -17.64
N THR A 160 -26.31 -20.27 -16.37
CA THR A 160 -27.74 -20.17 -16.00
C THR A 160 -28.38 -18.85 -16.41
N ILE A 161 -27.60 -17.77 -16.46
CA ILE A 161 -28.08 -16.43 -16.86
C ILE A 161 -27.89 -16.18 -18.37
N GLY A 162 -27.17 -17.06 -19.08
CA GLY A 162 -26.88 -16.90 -20.50
C GLY A 162 -25.71 -15.94 -20.78
N LEU A 163 -24.82 -15.75 -19.80
CA LEU A 163 -23.58 -15.01 -19.96
C LEU A 163 -22.52 -15.89 -20.63
N LYS A 164 -21.88 -15.36 -21.69
CA LYS A 164 -20.72 -16.02 -22.31
C LYS A 164 -19.55 -16.05 -21.33
N ASP A 165 -18.78 -17.14 -21.33
CA ASP A 165 -17.65 -17.33 -20.42
C ASP A 165 -16.66 -16.15 -20.42
N SER A 166 -16.37 -15.58 -21.59
CA SER A 166 -15.50 -14.40 -21.70
C SER A 166 -16.05 -13.18 -20.97
N VAL A 167 -17.37 -12.96 -21.02
CA VAL A 167 -18.04 -11.84 -20.35
C VAL A 167 -18.09 -12.08 -18.85
N THR A 168 -18.41 -13.30 -18.42
CA THR A 168 -18.38 -13.72 -17.02
C THR A 168 -16.98 -13.54 -16.41
N ALA A 169 -15.92 -13.91 -17.14
CA ALA A 169 -14.54 -13.77 -16.69
C ALA A 169 -14.13 -12.30 -16.48
N ILE A 170 -14.36 -11.42 -17.47
CA ILE A 170 -13.96 -10.01 -17.37
C ILE A 170 -14.80 -9.18 -16.39
N SER A 171 -16.03 -9.62 -16.08
CA SER A 171 -16.97 -8.85 -15.26
C SER A 171 -17.09 -9.35 -13.83
N LEU A 172 -17.33 -10.65 -13.61
CA LEU A 172 -17.55 -11.21 -12.27
C LEU A 172 -16.23 -11.66 -11.63
N VAL A 173 -15.45 -12.47 -12.37
CA VAL A 173 -14.22 -13.06 -11.82
C VAL A 173 -13.15 -11.98 -11.64
N ALA A 174 -12.86 -11.21 -12.69
CA ALA A 174 -11.82 -10.16 -12.65
C ALA A 174 -12.13 -9.05 -11.64
N LEU A 175 -13.40 -8.64 -11.51
CA LEU A 175 -13.82 -7.66 -10.50
C LEU A 175 -13.70 -8.24 -9.10
N GLY A 176 -14.11 -9.50 -8.89
CA GLY A 176 -14.06 -10.18 -7.60
C GLY A 176 -12.64 -10.25 -7.01
N THR A 177 -11.62 -10.46 -7.86
CA THR A 177 -10.22 -10.47 -7.42
C THR A 177 -9.64 -9.06 -7.28
N SER A 178 -10.04 -8.13 -8.15
CA SER A 178 -9.44 -6.78 -8.19
C SER A 178 -9.99 -5.82 -7.12
N ILE A 179 -11.22 -6.04 -6.62
CA ILE A 179 -11.79 -5.18 -5.57
C ILE A 179 -10.97 -5.26 -4.26
N PRO A 180 -10.68 -6.45 -3.70
CA PRO A 180 -9.82 -6.56 -2.52
C PRO A 180 -8.45 -5.93 -2.73
N ASP A 181 -7.81 -6.18 -3.88
CA ASP A 181 -6.52 -5.57 -4.24
C ASP A 181 -6.61 -4.04 -4.31
N THR A 182 -7.73 -3.50 -4.81
CA THR A 182 -7.98 -2.05 -4.86
C THR A 182 -8.12 -1.47 -3.46
N PHE A 183 -8.82 -2.16 -2.55
CA PHE A 183 -8.94 -1.72 -1.15
C PHE A 183 -7.60 -1.76 -0.43
N ALA A 184 -6.82 -2.85 -0.57
CA ALA A 184 -5.48 -2.94 -0.01
C ALA A 184 -4.56 -1.82 -0.56
N SER A 185 -4.61 -1.57 -1.87
CA SER A 185 -3.83 -0.50 -2.51
C SER A 185 -4.27 0.89 -2.06
N LYS A 186 -5.57 1.11 -1.82
CA LYS A 186 -6.12 2.36 -1.28
C LYS A 186 -5.60 2.60 0.14
N VAL A 187 -5.73 1.61 1.02
CA VAL A 187 -5.25 1.70 2.41
C VAL A 187 -3.74 1.96 2.44
N ALA A 188 -2.97 1.24 1.63
CA ALA A 188 -1.53 1.47 1.48
C ALA A 188 -1.21 2.91 1.01
N ALA A 189 -1.97 3.46 0.06
CA ALA A 189 -1.79 4.83 -0.42
C ALA A 189 -2.20 5.90 0.60
N GLN A 190 -3.15 5.62 1.49
CA GLN A 190 -3.56 6.54 2.55
C GLN A 190 -2.55 6.57 3.70
N ASN A 191 -1.93 5.42 3.99
CA ASN A 191 -1.00 5.26 5.10
C ASN A 191 0.47 5.60 4.74
N ASP A 192 0.79 5.70 3.45
CA ASP A 192 2.12 6.02 2.95
C ASP A 192 2.15 7.40 2.27
N LYS A 193 3.05 8.28 2.72
CA LYS A 193 3.21 9.64 2.19
C LYS A 193 3.48 9.69 0.69
N TYR A 194 4.18 8.69 0.17
CA TYR A 194 4.57 8.63 -1.25
C TYR A 194 3.79 7.55 -2.04
N ALA A 195 2.92 6.81 -1.36
CA ALA A 195 2.15 5.71 -1.94
C ALA A 195 3.01 4.63 -2.65
N ASP A 196 4.30 4.52 -2.32
CA ASP A 196 5.21 3.54 -2.90
C ASP A 196 4.73 2.11 -2.62
N SER A 197 4.20 1.90 -1.41
CA SER A 197 3.61 0.63 -0.98
C SER A 197 2.41 0.22 -1.84
N SER A 198 1.60 1.19 -2.29
CA SER A 198 0.46 0.97 -3.18
C SER A 198 0.91 0.55 -4.57
N ILE A 199 1.94 1.19 -5.11
CA ILE A 199 2.54 0.85 -6.40
C ILE A 199 3.11 -0.57 -6.37
N GLY A 200 3.79 -0.93 -5.29
CA GLY A 200 4.29 -2.29 -5.08
C GLY A 200 3.19 -3.34 -5.10
N ASN A 201 2.07 -3.08 -4.40
CA ASN A 201 0.93 -3.99 -4.36
C ASN A 201 0.29 -4.19 -5.76
N VAL A 202 -0.04 -3.09 -6.45
CA VAL A 202 -0.68 -3.14 -7.77
C VAL A 202 0.24 -3.80 -8.81
N THR A 203 1.52 -3.45 -8.80
CA THR A 203 2.50 -4.01 -9.75
C THR A 203 2.77 -5.48 -9.46
N GLY A 204 2.89 -5.85 -8.18
CA GLY A 204 3.10 -7.22 -7.74
C GLY A 204 1.95 -8.15 -8.10
N SER A 205 0.71 -7.76 -7.78
CA SER A 205 -0.49 -8.56 -8.10
C SER A 205 -0.63 -8.79 -9.61
N ASN A 206 -0.45 -7.74 -10.43
CA ASN A 206 -0.49 -7.87 -11.89
C ASN A 206 0.64 -8.74 -12.45
N ALA A 207 1.86 -8.62 -11.91
CA ALA A 207 2.98 -9.47 -12.31
C ALA A 207 2.70 -10.94 -11.98
N VAL A 208 2.16 -11.25 -10.80
CA VAL A 208 1.77 -12.61 -10.42
C VAL A 208 0.69 -13.15 -11.37
N ASN A 209 -0.33 -12.37 -11.70
CA ASN A 209 -1.39 -12.80 -12.62
C ASN A 209 -0.85 -13.14 -14.02
N VAL A 210 0.04 -12.32 -14.56
CA VAL A 210 0.61 -12.55 -15.90
C VAL A 210 1.65 -13.67 -15.89
N PHE A 211 2.63 -13.62 -15.00
CA PHE A 211 3.76 -14.56 -15.02
C PHE A 211 3.42 -15.90 -14.37
N LEU A 212 2.78 -15.88 -13.19
CA LEU A 212 2.43 -17.12 -12.49
C LEU A 212 1.08 -17.65 -12.94
N GLY A 213 0.05 -16.81 -13.06
CA GLY A 213 -1.28 -17.23 -13.49
C GLY A 213 -1.27 -17.77 -14.93
N ILE A 214 -0.93 -16.92 -15.90
CA ILE A 214 -0.94 -17.30 -17.31
C ILE A 214 0.35 -18.05 -17.70
N GLY A 215 1.52 -17.51 -17.31
CA GLY A 215 2.82 -18.01 -17.76
C GLY A 215 3.13 -19.44 -17.32
N VAL A 216 2.92 -19.78 -16.04
CA VAL A 216 3.16 -21.15 -15.54
C VAL A 216 2.15 -22.13 -16.12
N ALA A 217 0.86 -21.78 -16.16
CA ALA A 217 -0.19 -22.63 -16.72
C ALA A 217 0.07 -22.96 -18.19
N TRP A 218 0.44 -21.95 -19.00
CA TRP A 218 0.79 -22.15 -20.40
C TRP A 218 2.05 -23.01 -20.53
N SER A 219 3.11 -22.69 -19.78
CA SER A 219 4.36 -23.46 -19.83
C SER A 219 4.12 -24.94 -19.52
N LEU A 220 3.35 -25.24 -18.47
CA LEU A 220 3.00 -26.61 -18.09
C LEU A 220 2.22 -27.33 -19.21
N ALA A 221 1.20 -26.67 -19.78
CA ALA A 221 0.44 -27.22 -20.90
C ALA A 221 1.34 -27.51 -22.11
N ALA A 222 2.23 -26.57 -22.46
CA ALA A 222 3.17 -26.72 -23.56
C ALA A 222 4.12 -27.91 -23.34
N PHE A 223 4.68 -28.09 -22.14
CA PHE A 223 5.54 -29.22 -21.80
C PHE A 223 4.80 -30.57 -21.90
N VAL A 224 3.56 -30.64 -21.42
CA VAL A 224 2.75 -31.87 -21.51
C VAL A 224 2.45 -32.22 -22.97
N HIS A 225 2.08 -31.23 -23.79
CA HIS A 225 1.81 -31.43 -25.20
C HIS A 225 3.06 -31.83 -25.99
N TRP A 226 4.21 -31.21 -25.67
CA TRP A 226 5.52 -31.59 -26.20
C TRP A 226 5.84 -33.05 -25.89
N GLY A 227 5.69 -33.49 -24.63
CA GLY A 227 5.94 -34.87 -24.22
C GLY A 227 5.02 -35.89 -24.90
N ARG A 228 3.83 -35.48 -25.32
CA ARG A 228 2.86 -36.31 -26.06
C ARG A 228 3.03 -36.24 -27.58
N GLY A 229 3.97 -35.43 -28.10
CA GLY A 229 4.14 -35.21 -29.54
C GLY A 229 2.98 -34.48 -30.20
N THR A 230 2.19 -33.74 -29.43
CA THR A 230 1.01 -32.98 -29.92
C THR A 230 1.31 -31.49 -29.95
N THR A 231 0.65 -30.73 -30.84
CA THR A 231 0.79 -29.27 -30.88
C THR A 231 -0.21 -28.59 -29.96
N PHE A 232 0.26 -27.77 -29.01
CA PHE A 232 -0.60 -26.92 -28.21
C PHE A 232 -0.95 -25.64 -28.99
N ARG A 233 -2.22 -25.48 -29.39
CA ARG A 233 -2.73 -24.29 -30.10
C ARG A 233 -3.78 -23.60 -29.24
N VAL A 234 -3.56 -22.33 -28.93
CA VAL A 234 -4.52 -21.47 -28.21
C VAL A 234 -5.04 -20.42 -29.18
N LEU A 235 -6.36 -20.39 -29.39
CA LEU A 235 -7.00 -19.39 -30.24
C LEU A 235 -7.18 -18.10 -29.43
N PRO A 236 -6.79 -16.93 -29.97
CA PRO A 236 -6.89 -15.65 -29.24
C PRO A 236 -8.34 -15.19 -29.04
N GLY A 237 -9.29 -15.67 -29.84
CA GLY A 237 -10.70 -15.31 -29.72
C GLY A 237 -10.93 -13.80 -29.78
N ASN A 238 -11.74 -13.28 -28.85
CA ASN A 238 -12.05 -11.86 -28.69
C ASN A 238 -11.00 -11.06 -27.90
N LEU A 239 -9.91 -11.70 -27.47
CA LEU A 239 -8.93 -11.09 -26.58
C LEU A 239 -8.28 -9.85 -27.22
N ALA A 240 -7.97 -9.88 -28.51
CA ALA A 240 -7.33 -8.77 -29.22
C ALA A 240 -8.19 -7.49 -29.17
N PHE A 241 -9.50 -7.63 -29.40
CA PHE A 241 -10.45 -6.53 -29.33
C PHE A 241 -10.53 -5.95 -27.91
N SER A 242 -10.76 -6.81 -26.91
CA SER A 242 -10.87 -6.36 -25.51
C SER A 242 -9.59 -5.72 -24.99
N VAL A 243 -8.42 -6.29 -25.29
CA VAL A 243 -7.12 -5.71 -24.88
C VAL A 243 -6.92 -4.34 -25.51
N THR A 244 -7.29 -4.16 -26.78
CA THR A 244 -7.15 -2.86 -27.45
C THR A 244 -8.02 -1.79 -26.78
N ILE A 245 -9.30 -2.09 -26.51
CA ILE A 245 -10.20 -1.15 -25.82
C ILE A 245 -9.67 -0.84 -24.42
N PHE A 246 -9.22 -1.85 -23.69
CA PHE A 246 -8.62 -1.68 -22.38
C PHE A 246 -7.42 -0.73 -22.42
N CYS A 247 -6.50 -0.91 -23.37
CA CYS A 247 -5.34 -0.02 -23.55
C CYS A 247 -5.75 1.42 -23.87
N VAL A 248 -6.76 1.63 -24.73
CA VAL A 248 -7.28 2.98 -25.01
C VAL A 248 -7.87 3.62 -23.74
N CYS A 249 -8.69 2.88 -22.99
CA CYS A 249 -9.27 3.37 -21.73
C CYS A 249 -8.18 3.70 -20.71
N ALA A 250 -7.17 2.82 -20.58
CA ALA A 250 -6.03 3.01 -19.68
C ALA A 250 -5.19 4.23 -20.06
N LEU A 251 -4.98 4.49 -21.35
CA LEU A 251 -4.32 5.71 -21.83
C LEU A 251 -5.10 6.98 -21.46
N ILE A 252 -6.43 6.96 -21.62
CA ILE A 252 -7.28 8.07 -21.18
C ILE A 252 -7.14 8.28 -19.67
N CYS A 253 -7.17 7.21 -18.87
CA CYS A 253 -6.96 7.28 -17.42
C CYS A 253 -5.61 7.90 -17.08
N CYS A 254 -4.52 7.45 -17.73
CA CYS A 254 -3.17 7.99 -17.51
C CYS A 254 -3.10 9.48 -17.86
N ILE A 255 -3.66 9.90 -19.00
CA ILE A 255 -3.71 11.32 -19.40
C ILE A 255 -4.47 12.15 -18.36
N VAL A 256 -5.62 11.67 -17.89
CA VAL A 256 -6.41 12.36 -16.86
C VAL A 256 -5.60 12.50 -15.57
N LEU A 257 -4.91 11.45 -15.11
CA LEU A 257 -4.06 11.51 -13.92
C LEU A 257 -2.89 12.50 -14.09
N LEU A 258 -2.24 12.51 -15.26
CA LEU A 258 -1.18 13.47 -15.58
C LEU A 258 -1.70 14.92 -15.61
N LEU A 259 -2.90 15.15 -16.13
CA LEU A 259 -3.53 16.48 -16.10
C LEU A 259 -3.86 16.93 -14.67
N ARG A 260 -4.24 16.00 -13.79
CA ARG A 260 -4.51 16.26 -12.36
C ARG A 260 -3.26 16.52 -11.54
N ARG A 261 -2.07 16.13 -12.03
CA ARG A 261 -0.78 16.47 -11.41
C ARG A 261 -0.50 17.99 -11.38
N ASN A 262 -1.24 18.79 -12.15
CA ASN A 262 -1.09 20.24 -12.15
C ASN A 262 -1.34 20.86 -10.77
N LYS A 263 -0.57 21.92 -10.46
CA LYS A 263 -0.65 22.68 -9.19
C LYS A 263 -2.04 23.21 -8.83
N LEU A 264 -2.93 23.35 -9.82
CA LEU A 264 -4.32 23.80 -9.65
C LEU A 264 -5.22 22.76 -8.97
N VAL A 265 -4.93 21.46 -9.11
CA VAL A 265 -5.73 20.37 -8.55
C VAL A 265 -5.12 19.84 -7.27
N GLY A 266 -3.78 19.83 -7.18
CA GLY A 266 -3.06 19.57 -5.93
C GLY A 266 -2.99 18.09 -5.50
N GLY A 267 -3.24 17.13 -6.40
CA GLY A 267 -3.06 15.71 -6.10
C GLY A 267 -3.38 14.77 -7.25
N GLU A 268 -2.51 13.77 -7.46
CA GLU A 268 -2.70 12.68 -8.44
C GLU A 268 -3.73 11.65 -7.93
N LEU A 269 -3.59 11.22 -6.68
CA LEU A 269 -4.57 10.40 -5.95
C LEU A 269 -5.33 11.28 -4.94
N GLY A 270 -6.66 11.21 -4.94
CA GLY A 270 -7.49 11.98 -4.00
C GLY A 270 -7.73 13.43 -4.41
N GLY A 271 -7.48 14.40 -3.53
CA GLY A 271 -7.67 15.82 -3.79
C GLY A 271 -9.09 16.37 -3.54
N PRO A 272 -9.37 17.64 -3.92
CA PRO A 272 -10.62 18.32 -3.60
C PRO A 272 -11.83 17.59 -4.21
N MET A 273 -12.96 17.58 -3.50
CA MET A 273 -14.19 16.89 -3.93
C MET A 273 -14.63 17.29 -5.36
N ARG A 274 -14.42 18.56 -5.71
CA ARG A 274 -14.76 19.13 -7.04
C ARG A 274 -14.05 18.44 -8.20
N PHE A 275 -12.83 17.92 -8.00
CA PHE A 275 -12.07 17.19 -9.01
C PHE A 275 -12.13 15.67 -8.80
N LYS A 276 -12.20 15.21 -7.55
CA LYS A 276 -12.27 13.79 -7.19
C LYS A 276 -13.54 13.12 -7.73
N LEU A 277 -14.71 13.74 -7.54
CA LEU A 277 -15.98 13.15 -7.95
C LEU A 277 -16.08 12.93 -9.48
N PRO A 278 -15.88 13.95 -10.34
CA PRO A 278 -15.99 13.76 -11.79
C PRO A 278 -14.93 12.80 -12.35
N THR A 279 -13.71 12.78 -11.78
CA THR A 279 -12.66 11.84 -12.21
C THR A 279 -12.98 10.40 -11.83
N THR A 280 -13.57 10.18 -10.64
CA THR A 280 -14.07 8.86 -10.23
C THR A 280 -15.22 8.41 -11.12
N MET A 281 -16.17 9.30 -11.44
CA MET A 281 -17.27 8.99 -12.36
C MET A 281 -16.78 8.66 -13.77
N LEU A 282 -15.77 9.39 -14.26
CA LEU A 282 -15.14 9.10 -15.56
C LEU A 282 -14.49 7.72 -15.57
N PHE A 283 -13.70 7.37 -14.55
CA PHE A 283 -13.03 6.07 -14.49
C PHE A 283 -14.02 4.91 -14.35
N GLY A 284 -15.05 5.07 -13.51
CA GLY A 284 -16.17 4.12 -13.45
C GLY A 284 -16.88 3.99 -14.80
N GLY A 285 -17.14 5.10 -15.49
CA GLY A 285 -17.74 5.12 -16.82
C GLY A 285 -16.89 4.43 -17.89
N LEU A 286 -15.56 4.64 -17.88
CA LEU A 286 -14.63 3.95 -18.78
C LEU A 286 -14.62 2.44 -18.54
N TRP A 287 -14.71 2.00 -17.29
CA TRP A 287 -14.83 0.57 -16.97
C TRP A 287 -16.15 -0.02 -17.48
N VAL A 288 -17.28 0.64 -17.23
CA VAL A 288 -18.59 0.21 -17.76
C VAL A 288 -18.56 0.17 -19.30
N PHE A 289 -17.96 1.16 -19.94
CA PHE A 289 -17.77 1.20 -21.38
C PHE A 289 -16.95 0.01 -21.88
N TYR A 290 -15.81 -0.28 -21.24
CA TYR A 290 -14.96 -1.43 -21.59
C TYR A 290 -15.71 -2.76 -21.50
N VAL A 291 -16.42 -3.00 -20.39
CA VAL A 291 -17.21 -4.24 -20.19
C VAL A 291 -18.32 -4.33 -21.22
N THR A 292 -19.03 -3.23 -21.48
CA THR A 292 -20.15 -3.19 -22.45
C THR A 292 -19.66 -3.48 -23.86
N MET A 293 -18.58 -2.82 -24.31
CA MET A 293 -18.05 -3.04 -25.66
C MET A 293 -17.51 -4.46 -25.84
N SER A 294 -16.81 -4.99 -24.83
CA SER A 294 -16.32 -6.37 -24.84
C SER A 294 -17.47 -7.38 -24.85
N ALA A 295 -18.57 -7.10 -24.14
CA ALA A 295 -19.75 -7.95 -24.18
C ALA A 295 -20.44 -7.90 -25.55
N LEU A 296 -20.63 -6.71 -26.13
CA LEU A 296 -21.29 -6.56 -27.43
C LEU A 296 -20.54 -7.29 -28.56
N GLU A 297 -19.20 -7.23 -28.55
CA GLU A 297 -18.38 -8.01 -29.47
C GLU A 297 -18.51 -9.51 -29.17
N ALA A 298 -18.44 -9.91 -27.90
CA ALA A 298 -18.54 -11.32 -27.53
C ALA A 298 -19.88 -11.91 -28.00
N TYR A 299 -20.98 -11.16 -27.96
CA TYR A 299 -22.30 -11.58 -28.47
C TYR A 299 -22.47 -11.44 -29.99
N GLY A 300 -21.49 -10.92 -30.72
CA GLY A 300 -21.54 -10.76 -32.17
C GLY A 300 -22.42 -9.60 -32.64
N VAL A 301 -22.76 -8.66 -31.75
CA VAL A 301 -23.50 -7.43 -32.09
C VAL A 301 -22.59 -6.46 -32.83
N ILE A 302 -21.32 -6.41 -32.43
CA ILE A 302 -20.27 -5.62 -33.07
C ILE A 302 -19.24 -6.59 -33.63
N GLN A 303 -18.76 -6.33 -34.85
CA GLN A 303 -17.62 -7.06 -35.40
C GLN A 303 -16.32 -6.51 -34.79
N GLY A 304 -15.61 -7.36 -34.06
CA GLY A 304 -14.22 -7.13 -33.70
C GLY A 304 -13.32 -7.18 -34.94
N PHE A 305 -12.06 -6.78 -34.76
CA PHE A 305 -11.02 -6.79 -35.78
C PHE A 305 -9.93 -7.81 -35.45
#